data_AF-A0A925NVU4-F1
#
_entry.id   AF-A0A925NVU4-F1
#
_cell.length_a   1.000
_cell.length_b   1.000
_cell.length_c   1.000
_cell.angle_alpha   90.00
_cell.angle_beta   90.00
_cell.angle_gamma   90.00
#
_symmetry.space_group_name_H-M   'P 1'
#
loop_
_entity.id
_entity.type
_entity.pdbx_description
1 polymer ?
#
loop_
_entity_poly.entity_id
_entity_poly.type
_entity_poly.pdbx_seq_one_letter_code
_entity_poly.pdbx_strand_id
1 'polypeptide(L)'
;MNELTIDQFIAEIPKAELHLHIEGTFEPGLMFEIARRNSIKLKYSSVEELKAAYSFNNLQEFLDIYYNGANVLIKEQDFYDLTWAYLQKIHLQNVVHTEIFFDPQTHTSRKVPFEWVISGIHRALEDGKKYLGISSKLIVSFLRHLSEESAFETLHEALPYKEWITAFGLDSSEKGHPPAKFQRVFDKVRQDGFLVVAHAGEEGPPEYVWQALQLLQVARIDHGNRSLEDSLLVDELVRRKVPLTVCPLSNLKLKVVKDLNIHPLAEMLDKGLMVTVNSDDPAYFGGYILENFRSVSHALNLSKEQIIQLVKNSFQASFLSEDEKLSLIAKVDRYIQSTTLAI
;
A
#
# COMPACT_ATOMS: atom_id res chain seq x y z
N MET A 1 -35.40 14.11 0.73
CA MET A 1 -33.97 14.40 0.41
C MET A 1 -33.47 13.21 -0.39
N ASN A 2 -32.68 13.42 -1.44
CA ASN A 2 -32.26 12.32 -2.31
C ASN A 2 -31.29 11.39 -1.57
N GLU A 3 -31.50 10.08 -1.69
CA GLU A 3 -30.57 9.06 -1.20
C GLU A 3 -29.17 9.31 -1.80
N LEU A 4 -28.12 9.24 -0.97
CA LEU A 4 -26.74 9.37 -1.46
C LEU A 4 -26.47 8.31 -2.53
N THR A 5 -25.90 8.73 -3.65
CA THR A 5 -25.39 7.79 -4.64
C THR A 5 -24.24 6.98 -4.05
N ILE A 6 -23.96 5.81 -4.60
CA ILE A 6 -22.85 4.96 -4.15
C ILE A 6 -21.51 5.72 -4.20
N ASP A 7 -21.30 6.56 -5.22
CA ASP A 7 -20.11 7.39 -5.38
C ASP A 7 -19.96 8.48 -4.31
N GLN A 8 -21.07 9.05 -3.84
CA GLN A 8 -21.07 10.03 -2.75
C GLN A 8 -20.78 9.32 -1.42
N PHE A 9 -21.44 8.19 -1.18
CA PHE A 9 -21.20 7.37 0.00
C PHE A 9 -19.73 6.93 0.10
N ILE A 10 -19.15 6.44 -1.00
CA ILE A 10 -17.73 6.07 -1.08
C ILE A 10 -16.85 7.30 -0.82
N ALA A 11 -17.16 8.47 -1.38
CA ALA A 11 -16.34 9.67 -1.16
C ALA A 11 -16.30 10.09 0.33
N GLU A 12 -17.44 10.00 1.01
CA GLU A 12 -17.64 10.56 2.33
C GLU A 12 -17.39 9.57 3.49
N ILE A 13 -17.44 8.26 3.28
CA ILE A 13 -17.14 7.30 4.35
C ILE A 13 -15.66 7.41 4.78
N PRO A 14 -15.33 7.44 6.09
CA PRO A 14 -13.94 7.44 6.56
C PRO A 14 -13.24 6.12 6.21
N LYS A 15 -11.98 6.18 5.73
CA LYS A 15 -11.24 4.99 5.26
C LYS A 15 -9.84 4.90 5.87
N ALA A 16 -9.29 3.70 5.91
CA ALA A 16 -7.86 3.45 6.09
C ALA A 16 -7.25 2.84 4.82
N GLU A 17 -5.99 3.19 4.55
CA GLU A 17 -5.16 2.61 3.49
C GLU A 17 -3.98 1.88 4.13
N LEU A 18 -3.78 0.60 3.81
CA LEU A 18 -2.78 -0.25 4.50
C LEU A 18 -1.66 -0.76 3.58
N HIS A 19 -1.80 -0.49 2.28
CA HIS A 19 -0.89 -0.94 1.24
C HIS A 19 -0.71 0.18 0.22
N LEU A 20 0.40 0.89 0.41
CA LEU A 20 0.81 2.02 -0.41
C LEU A 20 2.32 2.19 -0.34
N HIS A 21 2.97 2.24 -1.50
CA HIS A 21 4.39 2.60 -1.61
C HIS A 21 4.52 4.11 -1.78
N ILE A 22 5.31 4.77 -0.95
CA ILE A 22 5.36 6.25 -0.95
C ILE A 22 5.98 6.79 -2.23
N GLU A 23 6.94 6.10 -2.82
CA GLU A 23 7.51 6.40 -4.13
C GLU A 23 6.49 6.16 -5.26
N GLY A 24 5.50 5.28 -5.02
CA GLY A 24 4.34 5.02 -5.85
C GLY A 24 3.36 6.19 -5.96
N THR A 25 3.50 7.20 -5.09
CA THR A 25 2.70 8.43 -5.10
C THR A 25 3.36 9.55 -5.89
N PHE A 26 4.47 9.28 -6.59
CA PHE A 26 5.27 10.32 -7.22
C PHE A 26 4.65 10.85 -8.52
N GLU A 27 3.69 11.76 -8.37
CA GLU A 27 3.02 12.41 -9.48
C GLU A 27 4.00 13.13 -10.42
N PRO A 28 3.84 13.00 -11.75
CA PRO A 28 4.70 13.65 -12.74
C PRO A 28 4.95 15.15 -12.49
N GLY A 29 3.93 15.90 -12.04
CA GLY A 29 4.09 17.33 -11.74
C GLY A 29 5.15 17.59 -10.66
N LEU A 30 5.07 16.86 -9.54
CA LEU A 30 6.02 16.96 -8.44
C LEU A 30 7.41 16.45 -8.87
N MET A 31 7.45 15.39 -9.70
CA MET A 31 8.70 14.86 -10.22
C MET A 31 9.50 15.90 -11.00
N PHE A 32 8.83 16.66 -11.88
CA PHE A 32 9.48 17.76 -12.61
C PHE A 32 9.89 18.93 -11.71
N GLU A 33 9.12 19.23 -10.67
CA GLU A 33 9.46 20.26 -9.68
C GLU A 33 10.75 19.89 -8.92
N ILE A 34 10.80 18.69 -8.35
CA ILE A 34 11.96 18.17 -7.61
C ILE A 34 13.17 18.03 -8.54
N ALA A 35 12.99 17.51 -9.76
CA ALA A 35 14.06 17.42 -10.76
C ALA A 35 14.71 18.78 -11.03
N ARG A 36 13.89 19.83 -11.20
CA ARG A 36 14.37 21.21 -11.41
C ARG A 36 15.10 21.73 -10.18
N ARG A 37 14.55 21.52 -8.97
CA ARG A 37 15.19 21.91 -7.70
C ARG A 37 16.57 21.28 -7.55
N ASN A 38 16.69 20.00 -7.90
CA ASN A 38 17.92 19.23 -7.76
C ASN A 38 18.85 19.32 -8.98
N SER A 39 18.49 20.10 -10.01
CA SER A 39 19.24 20.21 -11.27
C SER A 39 19.49 18.85 -11.97
N ILE A 40 18.51 17.95 -11.89
CA ILE A 40 18.54 16.63 -12.53
C ILE A 40 17.69 16.67 -13.80
N LYS A 41 18.27 16.21 -14.91
CA LYS A 41 17.55 16.08 -16.18
C LYS A 41 16.73 14.79 -16.20
N LEU A 42 15.42 14.91 -16.39
CA LEU A 42 14.55 13.77 -16.63
C LEU A 42 14.72 13.23 -18.05
N LYS A 43 14.44 11.93 -18.23
CA LYS A 43 14.39 11.28 -19.55
C LYS A 43 13.32 11.88 -20.45
N TYR A 44 12.20 12.29 -19.85
CA TYR A 44 11.03 12.85 -20.51
C TYR A 44 11.10 14.39 -20.53
N SER A 45 10.56 14.98 -21.59
CA SER A 45 10.61 16.42 -21.83
C SER A 45 9.44 17.19 -21.21
N SER A 46 8.33 16.51 -20.89
CA SER A 46 7.17 17.13 -20.24
C SER A 46 6.39 16.15 -19.34
N VAL A 47 5.49 16.72 -18.53
CA VAL A 47 4.56 15.97 -17.67
C VAL A 47 3.66 15.05 -18.50
N GLU A 48 3.18 15.54 -19.65
CA GLU A 48 2.30 14.82 -20.56
C GLU A 48 3.01 13.61 -21.18
N GLU A 49 4.29 13.77 -21.56
CA GLU A 49 5.10 12.68 -22.11
C GLU A 49 5.34 11.58 -21.06
N LEU A 50 5.66 11.98 -19.81
CA LEU A 50 5.83 11.03 -18.72
C LEU A 50 4.51 10.29 -18.40
N LYS A 51 3.37 11.00 -18.35
CA LYS A 51 2.05 10.37 -18.16
C LYS A 51 1.71 9.38 -19.27
N ALA A 52 2.04 9.71 -20.52
CA ALA A 52 1.83 8.81 -21.64
C ALA A 52 2.68 7.52 -21.54
N ALA A 53 3.81 7.58 -20.84
CA ALA A 53 4.67 6.41 -20.60
C ALA A 53 4.10 5.45 -19.53
N TYR A 54 3.10 5.85 -18.74
CA TYR A 54 2.48 4.99 -17.70
C TYR A 54 1.51 3.96 -18.32
N SER A 55 2.03 3.13 -19.20
CA SER A 55 1.35 2.01 -19.84
C SER A 55 2.22 0.76 -19.72
N PHE A 56 1.81 -0.16 -18.86
CA PHE A 56 2.59 -1.35 -18.48
C PHE A 56 1.95 -2.64 -19.00
N ASN A 57 2.79 -3.62 -19.32
CA ASN A 57 2.36 -4.99 -19.64
C ASN A 57 2.54 -5.97 -18.48
N ASN A 58 3.34 -5.62 -17.47
CA ASN A 58 3.67 -6.46 -16.31
C ASN A 58 4.34 -5.61 -15.20
N LEU A 59 4.56 -6.22 -14.02
CA LEU A 59 5.23 -5.58 -12.87
C LEU A 59 6.63 -5.03 -13.18
N GLN A 60 7.44 -5.74 -13.98
CA GLN A 60 8.81 -5.32 -14.28
C GLN A 60 8.85 -4.01 -15.10
N GLU A 61 8.01 -3.88 -16.13
CA GLU A 61 7.93 -2.63 -16.92
C GLU A 61 7.52 -1.42 -16.06
N PHE A 62 6.66 -1.64 -15.07
CA PHE A 62 6.32 -0.62 -14.08
C PHE A 62 7.53 -0.23 -13.22
N LEU A 63 8.21 -1.23 -12.64
CA LEU A 63 9.38 -1.02 -11.78
C LEU A 63 10.50 -0.25 -12.51
N ASP A 64 10.70 -0.48 -13.81
CA ASP A 64 11.68 0.24 -14.61
C ASP A 64 11.39 1.76 -14.65
N ILE A 65 10.13 2.18 -14.77
CA ILE A 65 9.77 3.61 -14.76
C ILE A 65 9.80 4.16 -13.33
N TYR A 66 9.29 3.40 -12.37
CA TYR A 66 9.31 3.75 -10.94
C TYR A 66 10.75 4.05 -10.45
N TYR A 67 11.71 3.15 -10.70
CA TYR A 67 13.11 3.34 -10.29
C TYR A 67 13.78 4.49 -11.04
N ASN A 68 13.37 4.76 -12.29
CA ASN A 68 13.82 5.95 -13.01
C ASN A 68 13.32 7.25 -12.37
N GLY A 69 12.07 7.27 -11.91
CA GLY A 69 11.49 8.39 -11.16
C GLY A 69 12.22 8.65 -9.84
N ALA A 70 12.55 7.59 -9.10
CA ALA A 70 13.25 7.69 -7.83
C ALA A 70 14.61 8.42 -7.92
N ASN A 71 15.24 8.48 -9.10
CA ASN A 71 16.52 9.17 -9.32
C ASN A 71 16.51 10.65 -8.95
N VAL A 72 15.35 11.31 -8.94
CA VAL A 72 15.29 12.75 -8.59
C VAL A 72 15.16 13.01 -7.10
N LEU A 73 14.83 11.98 -6.30
CA LEU A 73 14.78 12.05 -4.84
C LEU A 73 16.19 11.85 -4.30
N ILE A 74 16.83 12.94 -3.86
CA ILE A 74 18.24 12.95 -3.41
C ILE A 74 18.49 13.77 -2.13
N LYS A 75 17.50 14.52 -1.63
CA LYS A 75 17.54 15.32 -0.39
C LYS A 75 16.40 14.92 0.53
N GLU A 76 16.57 15.09 1.84
CA GLU A 76 15.51 14.88 2.83
C GLU A 76 14.20 15.60 2.48
N GLN A 77 14.30 16.86 2.02
CA GLN A 77 13.13 17.65 1.63
C GLN A 77 12.34 17.04 0.47
N ASP A 78 12.98 16.26 -0.41
CA ASP A 78 12.30 15.60 -1.52
C ASP A 78 11.33 14.53 -1.00
N PHE A 79 11.75 13.76 0.01
CA PHE A 79 10.93 12.74 0.65
C PHE A 79 9.82 13.35 1.51
N TYR A 80 10.08 14.49 2.15
CA TYR A 80 9.04 15.26 2.82
C TYR A 80 7.97 15.73 1.83
N ASP A 81 8.37 16.37 0.71
CA ASP A 81 7.40 16.93 -0.24
C ASP A 81 6.57 15.83 -0.92
N LEU A 82 7.20 14.70 -1.25
CA LEU A 82 6.52 13.52 -1.78
C LEU A 82 5.45 13.02 -0.81
N THR A 83 5.83 12.80 0.46
CA THR A 83 4.93 12.29 1.49
C THR A 83 3.82 13.30 1.80
N TRP A 84 4.15 14.59 1.86
CA TRP A 84 3.19 15.65 2.10
C TRP A 84 2.16 15.76 0.98
N ALA A 85 2.58 15.65 -0.29
CA ALA A 85 1.67 15.66 -1.43
C ALA A 85 0.69 14.48 -1.38
N TYR A 86 1.16 13.29 -1.02
CA TYR A 86 0.29 12.13 -0.78
C TYR A 86 -0.74 12.40 0.32
N LEU A 87 -0.29 12.86 1.48
CA LEU A 87 -1.17 13.14 2.64
C LEU A 87 -2.25 14.18 2.30
N GLN A 88 -1.89 15.25 1.59
CA GLN A 88 -2.86 16.25 1.11
C GLN A 88 -3.90 15.63 0.18
N LYS A 89 -3.48 14.74 -0.72
CA LYS A 89 -4.39 14.05 -1.64
C LYS A 89 -5.38 13.17 -0.89
N ILE A 90 -4.90 12.30 0.00
CA ILE A 90 -5.77 11.35 0.70
C ILE A 90 -6.65 12.00 1.77
N HIS A 91 -6.25 13.15 2.32
CA HIS A 91 -7.12 13.97 3.17
C HIS A 91 -8.40 14.36 2.45
N LEU A 92 -8.31 14.77 1.18
CA LEU A 92 -9.47 15.11 0.34
C LEU A 92 -10.34 13.89 -0.01
N GLN A 93 -9.83 12.67 0.19
CA GLN A 93 -10.53 11.40 -0.06
C GLN A 93 -11.08 10.75 1.23
N ASN A 94 -11.07 11.50 2.32
CA ASN A 94 -11.51 11.10 3.66
C ASN A 94 -10.79 9.85 4.21
N VAL A 95 -9.50 9.73 3.88
CA VAL A 95 -8.61 8.77 4.55
C VAL A 95 -8.19 9.36 5.89
N VAL A 96 -8.36 8.57 6.96
CA VAL A 96 -8.09 9.00 8.34
C VAL A 96 -6.95 8.21 8.99
N HIS A 97 -6.51 7.14 8.32
CA HIS A 97 -5.35 6.34 8.70
C HIS A 97 -4.63 5.82 7.45
N THR A 98 -3.30 5.84 7.45
CA THR A 98 -2.49 5.26 6.38
C THR A 98 -1.27 4.51 6.90
N GLU A 99 -0.99 3.34 6.36
CA GLU A 99 0.25 2.62 6.60
C GLU A 99 1.05 2.57 5.30
N ILE A 100 2.19 3.26 5.30
CA ILE A 100 2.96 3.48 4.08
C ILE A 100 4.25 2.65 4.10
N PHE A 101 4.55 2.08 2.95
CA PHE A 101 5.80 1.42 2.62
C PHE A 101 6.78 2.44 2.04
N PHE A 102 8.07 2.19 2.25
CA PHE A 102 9.14 2.81 1.48
C PHE A 102 10.28 1.82 1.32
N ASP A 103 11.09 2.01 0.28
CA ASP A 103 12.11 1.08 -0.17
C ASP A 103 13.52 1.66 0.01
N PRO A 104 14.15 1.56 1.20
CA PRO A 104 15.46 2.14 1.43
C PRO A 104 16.50 1.75 0.37
N GLN A 105 16.49 0.48 -0.06
CA GLN A 105 17.44 -0.06 -1.02
C GLN A 105 17.35 0.62 -2.41
N THR A 106 16.19 1.17 -2.76
CA THR A 106 15.99 2.02 -3.96
C THR A 106 16.79 3.32 -3.89
N HIS A 107 17.09 3.80 -2.68
CA HIS A 107 17.74 5.08 -2.42
C HIS A 107 19.21 4.93 -2.00
N THR A 108 19.50 4.01 -1.08
CA THR A 108 20.85 3.80 -0.54
C THR A 108 21.82 3.24 -1.59
N SER A 109 21.34 2.42 -2.52
CA SER A 109 22.11 1.99 -3.71
C SER A 109 22.58 3.15 -4.58
N ARG A 110 21.86 4.28 -4.55
CA ARG A 110 22.20 5.54 -5.22
C ARG A 110 22.95 6.53 -4.32
N LYS A 111 23.42 6.08 -3.15
CA LYS A 111 24.14 6.87 -2.15
C LYS A 111 23.32 7.99 -1.51
N VAL A 112 21.99 7.89 -1.55
CA VAL A 112 21.12 8.74 -0.73
C VAL A 112 21.13 8.16 0.70
N PRO A 113 21.46 8.94 1.74
CA PRO A 113 21.51 8.44 3.10
C PRO A 113 20.14 7.92 3.57
N PHE A 114 20.10 6.75 4.21
CA PHE A 114 18.89 6.21 4.84
C PHE A 114 18.19 7.25 5.72
N GLU A 115 18.99 7.96 6.53
CA GLU A 115 18.54 9.05 7.41
C GLU A 115 17.68 10.09 6.68
N TRP A 116 18.10 10.51 5.48
CA TRP A 116 17.38 11.54 4.72
C TRP A 116 16.04 11.03 4.21
N VAL A 117 15.98 9.75 3.80
CA VAL A 117 14.73 9.11 3.35
C VAL A 117 13.75 9.08 4.51
N ILE A 118 14.14 8.43 5.62
CA ILE A 118 13.22 8.17 6.72
C ILE A 118 12.85 9.45 7.48
N SER A 119 13.76 10.41 7.66
CA SER A 119 13.47 11.65 8.38
C SER A 119 12.53 12.56 7.59
N GLY A 120 12.67 12.61 6.26
CA GLY A 120 11.76 13.36 5.39
C GLY A 120 10.34 12.80 5.45
N ILE A 121 10.20 11.47 5.34
CA ILE A 121 8.92 10.77 5.45
C ILE A 121 8.31 10.99 6.84
N HIS A 122 9.06 10.70 7.91
CA HIS A 122 8.57 10.80 9.29
C HIS A 122 8.10 12.22 9.63
N ARG A 123 8.85 13.24 9.22
CA ARG A 123 8.47 14.64 9.45
C ARG A 123 7.15 15.00 8.76
N ALA A 124 6.94 14.56 7.52
CA ALA A 124 5.68 14.77 6.82
C ALA A 124 4.51 14.00 7.46
N LEU A 125 4.74 12.78 7.96
CA LEU A 125 3.74 12.00 8.69
C LEU A 125 3.29 12.67 10.00
N GLU A 126 4.23 13.21 10.77
CA GLU A 126 3.92 13.97 11.99
C GLU A 126 3.10 15.23 11.68
N ASP A 127 3.46 15.96 10.61
CA ASP A 127 2.69 17.10 10.13
C ASP A 127 1.32 16.68 9.59
N GLY A 128 1.21 15.53 8.94
CA GLY A 128 -0.06 14.94 8.51
C GLY A 128 -1.01 14.65 9.68
N LYS A 129 -0.48 14.09 10.77
CA LYS A 129 -1.25 13.90 12.00
C LYS A 129 -1.68 15.23 12.61
N LYS A 130 -0.77 16.19 12.69
CA LYS A 130 -1.00 17.49 13.33
C LYS A 130 -2.00 18.37 12.56
N TYR A 131 -1.84 18.49 11.25
CA TYR A 131 -2.58 19.46 10.43
C TYR A 131 -3.75 18.85 9.66
N LEU A 132 -3.70 17.56 9.33
CA LEU A 132 -4.72 16.87 8.54
C LEU A 132 -5.53 15.85 9.35
N GLY A 133 -5.10 15.55 10.59
CA GLY A 133 -5.74 14.56 11.45
C GLY A 133 -5.59 13.12 10.95
N ILE A 134 -4.59 12.85 10.10
CA ILE A 134 -4.32 11.53 9.53
C ILE A 134 -3.33 10.81 10.43
N SER A 135 -3.75 9.70 11.04
CA SER A 135 -2.82 8.82 11.76
C SER A 135 -2.03 7.97 10.78
N SER A 136 -0.82 7.56 11.14
CA SER A 136 0.00 6.74 10.24
C SER A 136 0.88 5.71 10.92
N LYS A 137 1.32 4.72 10.14
CA LYS A 137 2.39 3.77 10.47
C LYS A 137 3.36 3.69 9.29
N LEU A 138 4.63 3.45 9.60
CA LEU A 138 5.69 3.36 8.60
C LEU A 138 6.21 1.93 8.52
N ILE A 139 6.39 1.45 7.29
CA ILE A 139 6.80 0.09 6.96
C ILE A 139 8.05 0.17 6.09
N VAL A 140 9.13 -0.44 6.55
CA VAL A 140 10.39 -0.52 5.79
C VAL A 140 10.35 -1.77 4.92
N SER A 141 10.46 -1.64 3.61
CA SER A 141 10.39 -2.82 2.74
C SER A 141 11.76 -3.30 2.25
N PHE A 142 11.88 -4.62 2.08
CA PHE A 142 13.04 -5.24 1.46
C PHE A 142 12.72 -5.59 -0.01
N LEU A 143 13.64 -5.23 -0.91
CA LEU A 143 13.53 -5.53 -2.33
C LEU A 143 13.90 -7.00 -2.60
N ARG A 144 12.91 -7.84 -2.91
CA ARG A 144 13.11 -9.30 -2.97
C ARG A 144 14.02 -9.80 -4.10
N HIS A 145 14.21 -8.99 -5.14
CA HIS A 145 15.13 -9.29 -6.23
C HIS A 145 16.61 -9.18 -5.79
N LEU A 146 16.92 -8.40 -4.74
CA LEU A 146 18.26 -8.27 -4.16
C LEU A 146 18.59 -9.40 -3.18
N SER A 147 19.83 -9.49 -2.70
CA SER A 147 20.24 -10.54 -1.74
C SER A 147 19.59 -10.35 -0.36
N GLU A 148 19.44 -11.45 0.40
CA GLU A 148 19.04 -11.36 1.81
C GLU A 148 20.06 -10.56 2.63
N GLU A 149 21.35 -10.62 2.28
CA GLU A 149 22.40 -9.83 2.93
C GLU A 149 22.12 -8.33 2.85
N SER A 150 21.66 -7.84 1.69
CA SER A 150 21.29 -6.44 1.53
C SER A 150 20.07 -6.05 2.39
N ALA A 151 19.17 -6.99 2.67
CA ALA A 151 18.09 -6.79 3.62
C ALA A 151 18.61 -6.70 5.07
N PHE A 152 19.63 -7.48 5.45
CA PHE A 152 20.29 -7.34 6.76
C PHE A 152 21.00 -5.99 6.90
N GLU A 153 21.70 -5.52 5.87
CA GLU A 153 22.29 -4.17 5.86
C GLU A 153 21.21 -3.10 6.07
N THR A 154 20.10 -3.20 5.34
CA THR A 154 18.96 -2.29 5.46
C THR A 154 18.33 -2.32 6.85
N LEU A 155 18.17 -3.51 7.45
CA LEU A 155 17.69 -3.66 8.81
C LEU A 155 18.61 -2.94 9.81
N HIS A 156 19.93 -3.10 9.67
CA HIS A 156 20.89 -2.41 10.54
C HIS A 156 20.80 -0.88 10.43
N GLU A 157 20.62 -0.34 9.22
CA GLU A 157 20.41 1.10 9.01
C GLU A 157 19.10 1.61 9.62
N ALA A 158 18.07 0.75 9.70
CA ALA A 158 16.76 1.08 10.24
C ALA A 158 16.69 1.09 11.78
N LEU A 159 17.52 0.29 12.47
CA LEU A 159 17.47 0.13 13.94
C LEU A 159 17.58 1.45 14.75
N PRO A 160 18.40 2.45 14.37
CA PRO A 160 18.43 3.75 15.05
C PRO A 160 17.07 4.47 15.06
N TYR A 161 16.18 4.14 14.13
CA TYR A 161 14.87 4.75 13.94
C TYR A 161 13.70 3.85 14.36
N LYS A 162 13.97 2.83 15.19
CA LYS A 162 12.97 1.82 15.60
C LYS A 162 11.64 2.40 16.10
N GLU A 163 11.66 3.56 16.77
CA GLU A 163 10.45 4.19 17.34
C GLU A 163 9.54 4.78 16.24
N TRP A 164 10.05 4.97 15.03
CA TRP A 164 9.28 5.47 13.88
C TRP A 164 8.72 4.34 13.02
N ILE A 165 9.26 3.13 13.15
CA ILE A 165 8.97 1.99 12.28
C ILE A 165 8.03 1.01 13.00
N THR A 166 6.99 0.58 12.31
CA THR A 166 6.00 -0.36 12.85
C THR A 166 6.21 -1.78 12.35
N ALA A 167 6.56 -1.93 11.08
CA ALA A 167 6.71 -3.23 10.44
C ALA A 167 7.82 -3.22 9.39
N PHE A 168 8.20 -4.41 8.96
CA PHE A 168 9.00 -4.61 7.75
C PHE A 168 8.22 -5.39 6.70
N GLY A 169 8.37 -4.99 5.44
CA GLY A 169 7.73 -5.56 4.26
C GLY A 169 8.70 -6.31 3.35
N LEU A 170 8.14 -7.05 2.40
CA LEU A 170 8.86 -7.69 1.29
C LEU A 170 8.08 -7.43 0.00
N ASP A 171 8.70 -6.79 -0.99
CA ASP A 171 8.05 -6.41 -2.25
C ASP A 171 9.02 -6.49 -3.43
N SER A 172 8.74 -5.73 -4.50
CA SER A 172 9.40 -5.78 -5.78
C SER A 172 9.11 -7.09 -6.54
N SER A 173 9.91 -7.39 -7.57
CA SER A 173 9.66 -8.49 -8.51
C SER A 173 9.39 -9.83 -7.82
N GLU A 174 8.14 -10.33 -7.88
CA GLU A 174 7.74 -11.54 -7.16
C GLU A 174 8.23 -12.83 -7.85
N LYS A 175 8.02 -12.95 -9.16
CA LYS A 175 8.37 -14.17 -9.92
C LYS A 175 9.87 -14.47 -9.82
N GLY A 176 10.21 -15.71 -9.45
CA GLY A 176 11.59 -16.15 -9.29
C GLY A 176 12.26 -15.75 -7.96
N HIS A 177 11.56 -15.01 -7.10
CA HIS A 177 12.11 -14.53 -5.83
C HIS A 177 11.22 -14.95 -4.64
N PRO A 178 11.23 -16.23 -4.22
CA PRO A 178 10.30 -16.74 -3.19
C PRO A 178 10.49 -16.09 -1.82
N PRO A 179 9.42 -15.95 -1.00
CA PRO A 179 9.52 -15.44 0.37
C PRO A 179 10.55 -16.19 1.23
N ALA A 180 10.68 -17.51 1.04
CA ALA A 180 11.64 -18.36 1.75
C ALA A 180 13.09 -17.84 1.72
N LYS A 181 13.48 -17.09 0.68
CA LYS A 181 14.82 -16.49 0.56
C LYS A 181 15.16 -15.51 1.69
N PHE A 182 14.16 -14.90 2.31
CA PHE A 182 14.33 -13.84 3.31
C PHE A 182 13.98 -14.30 4.74
N GLN A 183 13.87 -15.62 4.96
CA GLN A 183 13.43 -16.14 6.26
C GLN A 183 14.31 -15.65 7.41
N ARG A 184 15.65 -15.62 7.26
CA ARG A 184 16.53 -15.29 8.39
C ARG A 184 16.45 -13.81 8.75
N VAL A 185 16.36 -12.93 7.76
CA VAL A 185 16.20 -11.49 8.06
C VAL A 185 14.86 -11.22 8.72
N PHE A 186 13.78 -11.90 8.31
CA PHE A 186 12.48 -11.74 8.97
C PHE A 186 12.42 -12.39 10.36
N ASP A 187 13.13 -13.50 10.60
CA ASP A 187 13.33 -14.03 11.95
C ASP A 187 13.98 -12.97 12.85
N LYS A 188 14.98 -12.24 12.34
CA LYS A 188 15.64 -11.15 13.06
C LYS A 188 14.73 -9.95 13.29
N VAL A 189 13.98 -9.51 12.27
CA VAL A 189 12.98 -8.44 12.39
C VAL A 189 12.00 -8.72 13.54
N ARG A 190 11.48 -9.95 13.63
CA ARG A 190 10.57 -10.34 14.72
C ARG A 190 11.26 -10.41 16.08
N GLN A 191 12.51 -10.87 16.15
CA GLN A 191 13.31 -10.84 17.38
C GLN A 191 13.54 -9.42 17.90
N ASP A 192 13.63 -8.44 16.98
CA ASP A 192 13.77 -7.03 17.31
C ASP A 192 12.43 -6.35 17.65
N GLY A 193 11.32 -7.10 17.61
CA GLY A 193 10.00 -6.66 18.09
C GLY A 193 9.10 -6.02 17.03
N PHE A 194 9.49 -6.05 15.76
CA PHE A 194 8.69 -5.48 14.67
C PHE A 194 7.68 -6.49 14.11
N LEU A 195 6.61 -5.94 13.53
CA LEU A 195 5.66 -6.72 12.72
C LEU A 195 6.26 -7.04 11.33
N VAL A 196 5.72 -8.07 10.69
CA VAL A 196 6.17 -8.53 9.37
C VAL A 196 4.98 -8.59 8.42
N VAL A 197 5.16 -8.08 7.21
CA VAL A 197 4.21 -8.17 6.09
C VAL A 197 4.97 -8.58 4.82
N ALA A 198 4.26 -9.06 3.81
CA ALA A 198 4.90 -9.45 2.56
C ALA A 198 3.91 -9.46 1.39
N HIS A 199 4.35 -8.97 0.25
CA HIS A 199 3.71 -9.23 -1.04
C HIS A 199 3.80 -10.72 -1.36
N ALA A 200 2.64 -11.34 -1.51
CA ALA A 200 2.55 -12.73 -1.91
C ALA A 200 1.25 -13.00 -2.68
N GLY A 201 1.35 -13.79 -3.75
CA GLY A 201 0.18 -14.18 -4.53
C GLY A 201 -0.36 -13.06 -5.40
N GLU A 202 0.48 -12.09 -5.78
CA GLU A 202 0.14 -11.09 -6.79
C GLU A 202 0.38 -11.68 -8.18
N GLU A 203 1.64 -11.95 -8.51
CA GLU A 203 2.07 -12.70 -9.69
C GLU A 203 2.56 -14.12 -9.32
N GLY A 204 3.01 -14.32 -8.09
CA GLY A 204 3.52 -15.57 -7.54
C GLY A 204 2.41 -16.58 -7.23
N PRO A 205 2.75 -17.89 -7.13
CA PRO A 205 1.77 -18.94 -6.86
C PRO A 205 1.23 -18.89 -5.42
N PRO A 206 0.12 -19.59 -5.10
CA PRO A 206 -0.38 -19.78 -3.72
C PRO A 206 0.69 -20.26 -2.72
N GLU A 207 1.65 -21.07 -3.20
CA GLU A 207 2.82 -21.52 -2.43
C GLU A 207 3.59 -20.35 -1.78
N TYR A 208 3.66 -19.18 -2.43
CA TYR A 208 4.33 -18.02 -1.85
C TYR A 208 3.52 -17.42 -0.69
N VAL A 209 2.20 -17.47 -0.76
CA VAL A 209 1.34 -17.07 0.37
C VAL A 209 1.56 -18.02 1.55
N TRP A 210 1.61 -19.33 1.30
CA TRP A 210 1.98 -20.31 2.33
C TRP A 210 3.35 -20.04 2.95
N GLN A 211 4.37 -19.76 2.14
CA GLN A 211 5.71 -19.44 2.63
C GLN A 211 5.73 -18.15 3.46
N ALA A 212 5.01 -17.10 3.04
CA ALA A 212 4.88 -15.88 3.82
C ALA A 212 4.20 -16.15 5.18
N LEU A 213 3.16 -16.98 5.20
CA LEU A 213 2.46 -17.35 6.44
C LEU A 213 3.28 -18.23 7.38
N GLN A 214 4.02 -19.20 6.86
CA GLN A 214 4.69 -20.24 7.64
C GLN A 214 6.14 -19.90 7.98
N LEU A 215 6.87 -19.33 7.03
CA LEU A 215 8.30 -19.02 7.17
C LEU A 215 8.49 -17.59 7.67
N LEU A 216 7.84 -16.62 7.03
CA LEU A 216 7.97 -15.21 7.42
C LEU A 216 7.05 -14.81 8.58
N GLN A 217 6.04 -15.63 8.87
CA GLN A 217 5.07 -15.43 9.95
C GLN A 217 4.43 -14.04 9.89
N VAL A 218 4.00 -13.65 8.68
CA VAL A 218 3.41 -12.32 8.44
C VAL A 218 2.14 -12.10 9.28
N ALA A 219 1.94 -10.84 9.68
CA ALA A 219 0.71 -10.36 10.30
C ALA A 219 -0.42 -10.16 9.28
N ARG A 220 -0.07 -9.86 8.02
CA ARG A 220 -0.98 -9.75 6.87
C ARG A 220 -0.24 -10.06 5.56
N ILE A 221 -1.00 -10.41 4.52
CA ILE A 221 -0.48 -10.63 3.17
C ILE A 221 -0.83 -9.43 2.31
N ASP A 222 0.16 -8.95 1.57
CA ASP A 222 -0.04 -7.90 0.59
C ASP A 222 -0.43 -8.50 -0.77
N HIS A 223 -1.54 -8.00 -1.33
CA HIS A 223 -2.35 -8.61 -2.40
C HIS A 223 -3.08 -9.91 -2.03
N GLY A 224 -2.45 -11.08 -2.21
CA GLY A 224 -3.09 -12.38 -2.01
C GLY A 224 -4.09 -12.82 -3.10
N ASN A 225 -4.09 -12.18 -4.27
CA ASN A 225 -5.05 -12.44 -5.37
C ASN A 225 -5.15 -13.93 -5.75
N ARG A 226 -3.99 -14.56 -5.92
CA ARG A 226 -3.87 -15.95 -6.37
C ARG A 226 -4.19 -16.96 -5.28
N SER A 227 -4.49 -16.54 -4.04
CA SER A 227 -4.88 -17.45 -2.95
C SER A 227 -6.11 -18.30 -3.29
N LEU A 228 -7.02 -17.78 -4.13
CA LEU A 228 -8.21 -18.49 -4.57
C LEU A 228 -7.92 -19.75 -5.41
N GLU A 229 -6.70 -19.90 -5.93
CA GLU A 229 -6.28 -21.09 -6.68
C GLU A 229 -6.05 -22.33 -5.77
N ASP A 230 -6.00 -22.15 -4.45
CA ASP A 230 -5.83 -23.21 -3.45
C ASP A 230 -6.91 -23.13 -2.37
N SER A 231 -7.85 -24.09 -2.37
CA SER A 231 -8.95 -24.11 -1.40
C SER A 231 -8.48 -24.29 0.05
N LEU A 232 -7.38 -25.02 0.28
CA LEU A 232 -6.84 -25.21 1.64
C LEU A 232 -6.24 -23.91 2.18
N LEU A 233 -5.61 -23.13 1.30
CA LEU A 233 -5.10 -21.81 1.64
C LEU A 233 -6.24 -20.85 2.00
N VAL A 234 -7.33 -20.84 1.22
CA VAL A 234 -8.52 -20.04 1.53
C VAL A 234 -9.06 -20.40 2.92
N ASP A 235 -9.26 -21.70 3.20
CA ASP A 235 -9.77 -22.15 4.50
C ASP A 235 -8.88 -21.68 5.66
N GLU A 236 -7.55 -21.75 5.48
CA GLU A 236 -6.60 -21.30 6.49
C GLU A 236 -6.63 -19.77 6.71
N LEU A 237 -6.69 -18.99 5.62
CA LEU A 237 -6.77 -17.53 5.67
C LEU A 237 -8.06 -17.08 6.39
N VAL A 238 -9.20 -17.73 6.11
CA VAL A 238 -10.48 -17.49 6.80
C VAL A 238 -10.38 -17.87 8.28
N ARG A 239 -9.88 -19.07 8.58
CA ARG A 239 -9.78 -19.58 9.95
C ARG A 239 -8.92 -18.68 10.84
N ARG A 240 -7.80 -18.18 10.32
CA ARG A 240 -6.89 -17.27 11.03
C ARG A 240 -7.30 -15.80 10.94
N LYS A 241 -8.26 -15.47 10.08
CA LYS A 241 -8.63 -14.08 9.73
C LYS A 241 -7.41 -13.27 9.28
N VAL A 242 -6.55 -13.86 8.43
CA VAL A 242 -5.39 -13.16 7.89
C VAL A 242 -5.87 -12.05 6.96
N PRO A 243 -5.47 -10.78 7.17
CA PRO A 243 -5.82 -9.73 6.25
C PRO A 243 -5.11 -9.87 4.90
N LEU A 244 -5.84 -9.59 3.81
CA LEU A 244 -5.28 -9.44 2.46
C LEU A 244 -5.48 -8.00 1.98
N THR A 245 -4.39 -7.27 1.70
CA THR A 245 -4.45 -5.88 1.23
C THR A 245 -4.54 -5.84 -0.30
N VAL A 246 -5.77 -5.92 -0.81
CA VAL A 246 -6.05 -6.04 -2.26
C VAL A 246 -5.96 -4.67 -2.94
N CYS A 247 -5.43 -4.63 -4.17
CA CYS A 247 -5.14 -3.40 -4.92
C CYS A 247 -5.74 -3.45 -6.33
N PRO A 248 -7.06 -3.18 -6.51
CA PRO A 248 -7.77 -3.47 -7.76
C PRO A 248 -7.19 -2.79 -9.01
N LEU A 249 -6.87 -1.50 -8.94
CA LEU A 249 -6.30 -0.79 -10.09
C LEU A 249 -4.88 -1.24 -10.41
N SER A 250 -4.06 -1.54 -9.39
CA SER A 250 -2.74 -2.16 -9.58
C SER A 250 -2.87 -3.47 -10.35
N ASN A 251 -3.74 -4.37 -9.89
CA ASN A 251 -3.91 -5.68 -10.50
C ASN A 251 -4.41 -5.59 -11.96
N LEU A 252 -5.26 -4.61 -12.28
CA LEU A 252 -5.65 -4.31 -13.66
C LEU A 252 -4.50 -3.74 -14.49
N LYS A 253 -3.74 -2.79 -13.93
CA LYS A 253 -2.68 -2.07 -14.67
C LYS A 253 -1.51 -2.99 -15.00
N LEU A 254 -1.17 -3.88 -14.07
CA LEU A 254 -0.10 -4.88 -14.20
C LEU A 254 -0.53 -6.17 -14.90
N LYS A 255 -1.78 -6.26 -15.38
CA LYS A 255 -2.33 -7.41 -16.12
C LYS A 255 -2.42 -8.72 -15.31
N VAL A 256 -2.32 -8.63 -13.99
CA VAL A 256 -2.67 -9.72 -13.06
C VAL A 256 -4.14 -10.08 -13.23
N VAL A 257 -4.99 -9.05 -13.34
CA VAL A 257 -6.40 -9.16 -13.73
C VAL A 257 -6.60 -8.46 -15.07
N LYS A 258 -7.37 -9.07 -15.98
CA LYS A 258 -7.61 -8.52 -17.32
C LYS A 258 -8.77 -7.55 -17.40
N ASP A 259 -9.74 -7.70 -16.51
CA ASP A 259 -10.96 -6.89 -16.43
C ASP A 259 -11.42 -6.82 -14.97
N LEU A 260 -11.74 -5.61 -14.49
CA LEU A 260 -12.24 -5.41 -13.13
C LEU A 260 -13.58 -6.10 -12.88
N ASN A 261 -14.39 -6.36 -13.92
CA ASN A 261 -15.67 -7.07 -13.77
C ASN A 261 -15.50 -8.53 -13.31
N ILE A 262 -14.28 -9.08 -13.42
CA ILE A 262 -13.93 -10.42 -12.95
C ILE A 262 -12.84 -10.37 -11.86
N HIS A 263 -12.68 -9.22 -11.19
CA HIS A 263 -11.72 -9.09 -10.11
C HIS A 263 -12.08 -10.01 -8.92
N PRO A 264 -11.11 -10.71 -8.29
CA PRO A 264 -11.39 -11.72 -7.25
C PRO A 264 -11.99 -11.16 -5.95
N LEU A 265 -12.07 -9.84 -5.79
CA LEU A 265 -12.42 -9.18 -4.52
C LEU A 265 -13.81 -9.61 -4.00
N ALA A 266 -14.81 -9.67 -4.89
CA ALA A 266 -16.17 -10.08 -4.49
C ALA A 266 -16.20 -11.55 -4.05
N GLU A 267 -15.54 -12.45 -4.79
CA GLU A 267 -15.44 -13.86 -4.42
C GLU A 267 -14.69 -14.04 -3.08
N MET A 268 -13.65 -13.24 -2.84
CA MET A 268 -12.93 -13.27 -1.57
C MET A 268 -13.83 -12.87 -0.39
N LEU A 269 -14.64 -11.82 -0.55
CA LEU A 269 -15.64 -11.41 0.45
C LEU A 269 -16.67 -12.52 0.69
N ASP A 270 -17.20 -13.13 -0.37
CA ASP A 270 -18.21 -14.19 -0.28
C ASP A 270 -17.69 -15.45 0.43
N LYS A 271 -16.38 -15.75 0.28
CA LYS A 271 -15.70 -16.84 0.99
C LYS A 271 -15.32 -16.48 2.44
N GLY A 272 -15.59 -15.26 2.89
CA GLY A 272 -15.30 -14.80 4.25
C GLY A 272 -13.84 -14.40 4.49
N LEU A 273 -13.06 -14.15 3.44
CA LEU A 273 -11.70 -13.63 3.58
C LEU A 273 -11.72 -12.19 4.08
N MET A 274 -10.77 -11.84 4.96
CA MET A 274 -10.60 -10.48 5.46
C MET A 274 -9.84 -9.63 4.44
N VAL A 275 -10.54 -9.17 3.41
CA VAL A 275 -9.94 -8.35 2.35
C VAL A 275 -10.18 -6.86 2.58
N THR A 276 -9.22 -6.03 2.14
CA THR A 276 -9.29 -4.56 2.13
C THR A 276 -9.05 -4.02 0.72
N VAL A 277 -9.33 -2.75 0.47
CA VAL A 277 -9.05 -2.07 -0.81
C VAL A 277 -8.02 -0.97 -0.59
N ASN A 278 -6.95 -0.97 -1.39
CA ASN A 278 -5.82 -0.06 -1.30
C ASN A 278 -5.38 0.39 -2.70
N SER A 279 -4.54 1.43 -2.78
CA SER A 279 -4.12 2.00 -4.07
C SER A 279 -2.75 1.60 -4.58
N ASP A 280 -1.88 1.04 -3.72
CA ASP A 280 -0.55 0.55 -4.11
C ASP A 280 0.35 1.70 -4.60
N ASP A 281 0.53 1.86 -5.92
CA ASP A 281 1.23 2.98 -6.55
C ASP A 281 0.25 3.92 -7.31
N PRO A 282 -0.49 4.79 -6.60
CA PRO A 282 -1.64 5.50 -7.16
C PRO A 282 -1.32 6.44 -8.33
N ALA A 283 -0.11 7.02 -8.35
CA ALA A 283 0.32 7.91 -9.43
C ALA A 283 0.56 7.15 -10.75
N TYR A 284 0.79 5.83 -10.68
CA TYR A 284 1.09 4.97 -11.82
C TYR A 284 -0.14 4.15 -12.26
N PHE A 285 -0.97 3.73 -11.31
CA PHE A 285 -2.11 2.84 -11.57
C PHE A 285 -3.42 3.56 -11.88
N GLY A 286 -3.41 4.89 -11.86
CA GLY A 286 -4.48 5.73 -12.38
C GLY A 286 -5.54 6.10 -11.34
N GLY A 287 -5.21 6.01 -10.04
CA GLY A 287 -6.13 6.37 -8.98
C GLY A 287 -5.63 6.06 -7.58
N TYR A 288 -6.03 6.89 -6.63
CA TYR A 288 -5.83 6.68 -5.19
C TYR A 288 -6.95 5.79 -4.65
N ILE A 289 -7.05 5.69 -3.33
CA ILE A 289 -8.03 4.80 -2.68
C ILE A 289 -9.48 5.10 -3.11
N LEU A 290 -9.86 6.37 -3.30
CA LEU A 290 -11.20 6.72 -3.75
C LEU A 290 -11.52 6.14 -5.13
N GLU A 291 -10.59 6.31 -6.07
CA GLU A 291 -10.72 5.78 -7.42
C GLU A 291 -10.79 4.24 -7.40
N ASN A 292 -9.97 3.58 -6.58
CA ASN A 292 -10.02 2.13 -6.41
C ASN A 292 -11.40 1.65 -5.93
N PHE A 293 -11.95 2.26 -4.87
CA PHE A 293 -13.28 1.92 -4.37
C PHE A 293 -14.37 2.14 -5.42
N ARG A 294 -14.36 3.27 -6.13
CA ARG A 294 -15.34 3.56 -7.19
C ARG A 294 -15.26 2.57 -8.33
N SER A 295 -14.06 2.33 -8.85
CA SER A 295 -13.83 1.42 -9.97
C SER A 295 -14.26 -0.01 -9.63
N VAL A 296 -13.88 -0.52 -8.46
CA VAL A 296 -14.24 -1.89 -8.07
C VAL A 296 -15.71 -2.02 -7.66
N SER A 297 -16.30 -0.99 -7.04
CA SER A 297 -17.74 -0.96 -6.71
C SER A 297 -18.59 -1.02 -7.97
N HIS A 298 -18.27 -0.23 -8.99
CA HIS A 298 -19.01 -0.25 -10.26
C HIS A 298 -18.80 -1.55 -11.03
N ALA A 299 -17.57 -2.05 -11.11
CA ALA A 299 -17.25 -3.25 -11.90
C ALA A 299 -17.85 -4.53 -11.29
N LEU A 300 -17.83 -4.65 -9.96
CA LEU A 300 -18.36 -5.84 -9.26
C LEU A 300 -19.78 -5.66 -8.73
N ASN A 301 -20.40 -4.49 -8.98
CA ASN A 301 -21.71 -4.12 -8.43
C ASN A 301 -21.79 -4.31 -6.91
N LEU A 302 -20.76 -3.86 -6.18
CA LEU A 302 -20.68 -4.02 -4.73
C LEU A 302 -21.79 -3.25 -4.02
N SER A 303 -22.42 -3.90 -3.03
CA SER A 303 -23.42 -3.25 -2.19
C SER A 303 -22.80 -2.26 -1.21
N LYS A 304 -23.63 -1.38 -0.62
CA LYS A 304 -23.21 -0.48 0.47
C LYS A 304 -22.64 -1.27 1.65
N GLU A 305 -23.24 -2.41 1.99
CA GLU A 305 -22.80 -3.31 3.07
C GLU A 305 -21.42 -3.91 2.78
N GLN A 306 -21.16 -4.33 1.54
CA GLN A 306 -19.84 -4.83 1.15
C GLN A 306 -18.77 -3.73 1.23
N ILE A 307 -19.10 -2.49 0.82
CA ILE A 307 -18.19 -1.34 0.98
C ILE A 307 -17.90 -1.05 2.46
N ILE A 308 -18.94 -1.07 3.31
CA ILE A 308 -18.78 -0.91 4.76
C ILE A 308 -17.89 -2.02 5.34
N GLN A 309 -18.08 -3.27 4.90
CA GLN A 309 -17.25 -4.40 5.32
C GLN A 309 -15.79 -4.20 4.94
N LEU A 310 -15.49 -3.78 3.70
CA LEU A 310 -14.13 -3.48 3.23
C LEU A 310 -13.47 -2.36 4.06
N VAL A 311 -14.21 -1.30 4.35
CA VAL A 311 -13.74 -0.19 5.19
C VAL A 311 -13.47 -0.64 6.63
N LYS A 312 -14.38 -1.40 7.24
CA LYS A 312 -14.18 -1.92 8.60
C LYS A 312 -13.05 -2.93 8.67
N ASN A 313 -12.90 -3.77 7.64
CA ASN A 313 -11.76 -4.67 7.52
C ASN A 313 -10.44 -3.90 7.52
N SER A 314 -10.34 -2.75 6.85
CA SER A 314 -9.09 -1.99 6.84
C SER A 314 -8.74 -1.38 8.19
N PHE A 315 -9.71 -0.96 9.00
CA PHE A 315 -9.41 -0.59 10.39
C PHE A 315 -9.03 -1.82 11.25
N GLN A 316 -9.72 -2.94 11.11
CA GLN A 316 -9.41 -4.16 11.88
C GLN A 316 -8.02 -4.72 11.56
N ALA A 317 -7.63 -4.67 10.30
CA ALA A 317 -6.35 -5.15 9.76
C ALA A 317 -5.17 -4.19 9.99
N SER A 318 -5.44 -2.96 10.43
CA SER A 318 -4.38 -1.99 10.73
C SER A 318 -3.53 -2.38 11.93
N PHE A 319 -2.35 -1.78 12.05
CA PHE A 319 -1.41 -1.86 13.16
C PHE A 319 -1.65 -0.76 14.20
N LEU A 320 -2.86 -0.19 14.21
CA LEU A 320 -3.35 0.62 15.32
C LEU A 320 -3.54 -0.22 16.58
N SER A 321 -3.57 0.43 17.74
CA SER A 321 -4.02 -0.21 18.97
C SER A 321 -5.51 -0.58 18.87
N GLU A 322 -5.95 -1.57 19.66
CA GLU A 322 -7.37 -1.99 19.63
C GLU A 322 -8.33 -0.83 19.97
N ASP A 323 -7.96 0.06 20.89
CA ASP A 323 -8.76 1.24 21.21
C ASP A 323 -8.89 2.21 20.03
N GLU A 324 -7.80 2.44 19.30
CA GLU A 324 -7.80 3.26 18.09
C GLU A 324 -8.66 2.63 16.98
N LYS A 325 -8.55 1.31 16.78
CA LYS A 325 -9.39 0.56 15.83
C LYS A 325 -10.87 0.72 16.17
N LEU A 326 -11.25 0.47 17.42
CA LEU A 326 -12.64 0.60 17.87
C LEU A 326 -13.16 2.03 17.71
N SER A 327 -12.33 3.03 18.00
CA SER A 327 -12.69 4.45 17.82
C SER A 327 -12.96 4.81 16.35
N LEU A 328 -12.12 4.34 15.43
CA LEU A 328 -12.27 4.59 13.99
C LEU A 328 -13.44 3.81 13.39
N ILE A 329 -13.65 2.56 13.81
CA ILE A 329 -14.84 1.78 13.42
C ILE A 329 -16.12 2.47 13.92
N ALA A 330 -16.13 2.98 15.15
CA ALA A 330 -17.26 3.76 15.67
C ALA A 330 -17.49 5.07 14.88
N LYS A 331 -16.43 5.68 14.31
CA LYS A 331 -16.56 6.84 13.41
C LYS A 331 -17.27 6.45 12.11
N VAL A 332 -16.97 5.28 11.56
CA VAL A 332 -17.68 4.71 10.40
C VAL A 332 -19.15 4.45 10.74
N ASP A 333 -19.43 3.84 11.89
CA ASP A 333 -20.80 3.55 12.34
C ASP A 333 -21.64 4.82 12.53
N ARG A 334 -21.05 5.88 13.10
CA ARG A 334 -21.71 7.19 13.22
C ARG A 334 -22.02 7.81 11.86
N TYR A 335 -21.10 7.71 10.89
CA TYR A 335 -21.35 8.17 9.53
C TYR A 335 -22.55 7.43 8.91
N ILE A 336 -22.55 6.09 8.98
CA ILE A 336 -23.64 5.26 8.46
C ILE A 336 -24.98 5.67 9.09
N GLN A 337 -25.05 5.75 10.43
CA GLN A 337 -26.27 6.16 11.13
C GLN A 337 -26.76 7.55 10.70
N SER A 338 -25.86 8.51 10.52
CA SER A 338 -26.22 9.87 10.09
C SER A 338 -26.81 9.91 8.68
N THR A 339 -26.34 9.03 7.78
CA THR A 339 -26.87 8.91 6.42
C THR A 339 -28.20 8.16 6.36
N THR A 340 -28.48 7.24 7.30
CA THR A 340 -29.75 6.53 7.42
C THR A 340 -30.85 7.38 8.06
N LEU A 341 -30.52 8.24 9.05
CA LEU A 341 -31.47 9.12 9.74
C LEU A 341 -31.82 10.40 8.95
N ALA A 342 -31.11 10.67 7.86
CA ALA A 342 -31.44 11.74 6.90
C ALA A 342 -32.53 11.33 5.88
N ILE A 343 -33.04 10.10 6.01
CA ILE A 343 -34.21 9.52 5.31
C ILE A 343 -35.42 9.65 6.22
#